data_AF-A0A6J4BST5-F1
#
_entry.id   AF-A0A6J4BST5-F1
#
_cell.length_a   1.000
_cell.length_b   1.000
_cell.length_c   1.000
_cell.angle_alpha   90.00
_cell.angle_beta   90.00
_cell.angle_gamma   90.00
#
_symmetry.space_group_name_H-M   'P 1'
#
loop_
_entity.id
_entity.type
_entity.pdbx_description
1 polymer ?
#
loop_
_entity_poly.entity_id
_entity_poly.type
_entity_poly.pdbx_seq_one_letter_code
_entity_poly.pdbx_strand_id
1 'polypeptide(L)'
;MMVFGGSTTQLPAQASTSFCERLAPKLNMKQVGSKPTRATEWRVNTMGLGSHLFGGSSIVSFMVRPAGEQTQAAYDKAAKACTQSTKGIVCRIEGPSELTVQTKGGEAKGDAAAGERAEVELRKASIFCRDV
;
A
#
# COMPACT_ATOMS: atom_id res chain seq x y z
N MET A 1 9.10 -8.35 -54.99
CA MET A 1 9.71 -8.98 -53.82
C MET A 1 10.57 -7.93 -53.13
N MET A 2 10.06 -7.26 -52.10
CA MET A 2 10.85 -6.40 -51.21
C MET A 2 10.27 -6.52 -49.80
N VAL A 3 11.14 -6.91 -48.87
CA VAL A 3 10.87 -7.20 -47.46
C VAL A 3 11.34 -5.97 -46.68
N PHE A 4 10.46 -5.33 -45.91
CA PHE A 4 10.78 -4.36 -44.87
C PHE A 4 10.12 -4.90 -43.61
N GLY A 5 10.83 -5.29 -42.55
CA GLY A 5 11.80 -4.50 -41.81
C GLY A 5 11.19 -4.21 -40.45
N GLY A 6 11.06 -5.25 -39.62
CA GLY A 6 10.38 -5.21 -38.33
C GLY A 6 11.12 -4.32 -37.34
N SER A 7 10.48 -3.23 -36.92
CA SER A 7 10.90 -2.45 -35.75
C SER A 7 10.21 -3.04 -34.53
N THR A 8 10.91 -3.90 -33.79
CA THR A 8 10.48 -4.29 -32.44
C THR A 8 10.72 -3.12 -31.50
N THR A 9 9.70 -2.29 -31.33
CA THR A 9 9.63 -1.34 -30.21
C THR A 9 9.65 -2.14 -28.92
N GLN A 10 10.81 -2.25 -28.26
CA GLN A 10 10.90 -2.70 -26.88
C GLN A 10 10.19 -1.66 -26.02
N LEU A 11 8.93 -1.91 -25.68
CA LEU A 11 8.27 -1.19 -24.60
C LEU A 11 9.11 -1.37 -23.32
N PRO A 12 9.31 -0.30 -22.51
CA PRO A 12 9.89 -0.46 -21.20
C PRO A 12 9.05 -1.51 -20.47
N ALA A 13 9.73 -2.56 -19.96
CA ALA A 13 9.11 -3.56 -19.12
C ALA A 13 8.25 -2.80 -18.10
N GLN A 14 6.93 -2.99 -18.17
CA GLN A 14 6.02 -2.44 -17.20
C GLN A 14 6.46 -3.03 -15.87
N ALA A 15 7.21 -2.24 -15.09
CA ALA A 15 7.56 -2.59 -13.74
C ALA A 15 6.21 -2.87 -13.07
N SER A 16 5.99 -4.14 -12.72
CA SER A 16 4.77 -4.62 -12.11
C SER A 16 4.41 -3.64 -11.00
N THR A 17 3.37 -2.83 -11.21
CA THR A 17 3.01 -1.72 -10.33
C THR A 17 2.93 -2.25 -8.91
N SER A 18 3.78 -1.75 -8.02
CA SER A 18 3.94 -2.33 -6.68
C SER A 18 2.68 -2.11 -5.84
N PHE A 19 2.54 -2.87 -4.75
CA PHE A 19 1.40 -2.75 -3.85
C PHE A 19 1.18 -1.30 -3.40
N CYS A 20 2.25 -0.62 -2.95
CA CYS A 20 2.15 0.75 -2.48
C CYS A 20 1.83 1.75 -3.59
N GLU A 21 2.34 1.52 -4.81
CA GLU A 21 2.02 2.34 -5.98
C GLU A 21 0.54 2.19 -6.39
N ARG A 22 -0.06 1.01 -6.24
CA ARG A 22 -1.51 0.80 -6.46
C ARG A 22 -2.37 1.39 -5.35
N LEU A 23 -1.91 1.35 -4.10
CA LEU A 23 -2.62 1.92 -2.95
C LEU A 23 -2.56 3.45 -2.93
N ALA A 24 -1.46 4.02 -3.41
CA ALA A 24 -1.19 5.45 -3.39
C ALA A 24 -2.31 6.34 -3.94
N PRO A 25 -2.84 6.14 -5.17
CA PRO A 25 -3.91 6.98 -5.69
C PRO A 25 -5.21 6.86 -4.88
N LYS A 26 -5.49 5.70 -4.28
CA LYS A 26 -6.69 5.48 -3.45
C LYS A 26 -6.65 6.27 -2.14
N LEU A 27 -5.45 6.44 -1.58
CA LEU A 27 -5.20 7.21 -0.36
C LEU A 27 -4.61 8.60 -0.63
N ASN A 28 -4.61 9.09 -1.87
CA ASN A 28 -3.97 10.36 -2.25
C ASN A 28 -2.52 10.49 -1.73
N MET A 29 -1.77 9.38 -1.72
CA MET A 29 -0.38 9.35 -1.27
C MET A 29 0.52 9.94 -2.33
N LYS A 30 1.56 10.64 -1.85
CA LYS A 30 2.63 11.18 -2.68
C LYS A 30 3.87 10.34 -2.51
N GLN A 31 4.55 10.04 -3.60
CA GLN A 31 5.84 9.37 -3.55
C GLN A 31 6.86 10.29 -2.85
N VAL A 32 7.60 9.74 -1.90
CA VAL A 32 8.66 10.43 -1.16
C VAL A 32 9.97 9.67 -1.38
N GLY A 33 10.94 10.33 -2.00
CA GLY A 33 12.25 9.76 -2.26
C GLY A 33 12.28 8.85 -3.49
N SER A 34 12.27 9.43 -4.68
CA SER A 34 12.52 8.76 -5.97
C SER A 34 14.02 8.55 -6.24
N LYS A 35 14.81 8.22 -5.22
CA LYS A 35 16.24 7.91 -5.43
C LYS A 35 16.38 6.46 -5.89
N PRO A 36 17.19 6.18 -6.93
CA PRO A 36 17.29 4.85 -7.56
C PRO A 36 17.81 3.72 -6.65
N THR A 37 18.23 4.04 -5.42
CA THR A 37 18.81 3.12 -4.43
C THR A 37 17.94 2.92 -3.18
N ARG A 38 16.76 3.52 -3.08
CA ARG A 38 15.83 3.27 -1.96
C ARG A 38 14.52 2.70 -2.47
N ALA A 39 13.95 1.78 -1.70
CA ALA A 39 12.59 1.32 -1.89
C ALA A 39 11.65 2.52 -2.02
N THR A 40 10.78 2.47 -3.03
CA THR A 40 9.78 3.51 -3.32
C THR A 40 8.87 3.67 -2.11
N GLU A 41 9.01 4.78 -1.39
CA GLU A 41 8.14 5.11 -0.26
C GLU A 41 7.02 6.05 -0.72
N TRP A 42 5.81 5.78 -0.26
CA TRP A 42 4.63 6.61 -0.47
C TRP A 42 4.15 7.15 0.86
N ARG A 43 3.70 8.41 0.87
CA ARG A 43 3.26 9.08 2.09
C ARG A 43 2.01 9.91 1.86
N VAL A 44 1.08 9.85 2.81
CA VAL A 44 0.00 10.83 2.95
C VAL A 44 -0.08 11.33 4.39
N ASN A 45 -0.39 12.60 4.57
CA ASN A 45 -0.76 13.13 5.88
C ASN A 45 -2.26 12.92 6.08
N THR A 46 -2.68 12.37 7.21
CA THR A 46 -4.10 12.13 7.50
C THR A 46 -4.89 13.44 7.63
N MET A 47 -4.23 14.58 7.87
CA MET A 47 -4.85 15.91 7.77
C MET A 47 -5.13 16.34 6.32
N GLY A 48 -4.38 15.80 5.35
CA GLY A 48 -4.56 16.04 3.92
C GLY A 48 -5.60 15.12 3.26
N LEU A 49 -6.14 14.13 3.99
CA LEU A 49 -7.20 13.22 3.53
C LEU A 49 -8.61 13.84 3.60
N GLY A 50 -8.72 15.15 3.86
CA GLY A 50 -9.96 15.92 3.79
C GLY A 50 -10.20 16.79 5.02
N SER A 51 -9.95 18.09 4.88
CA SER A 51 -10.17 19.12 5.90
C SER A 51 -11.64 19.52 6.12
N HIS A 52 -12.60 18.75 5.58
CA HIS A 52 -14.02 19.10 5.67
C HIS A 52 -14.83 18.32 6.72
N LEU A 53 -14.26 17.33 7.42
CA LEU A 53 -15.00 16.56 8.41
C LEU A 53 -14.22 16.36 9.72
N PHE A 54 -14.37 17.36 10.59
CA PHE A 54 -14.24 17.32 12.06
C PHE A 54 -12.84 17.26 12.68
N GLY A 55 -12.56 18.28 13.51
CA GLY A 55 -11.55 18.23 14.56
C GLY A 55 -11.82 17.12 15.58
N GLY A 56 -10.74 16.54 16.10
CA GLY A 56 -10.76 15.52 17.14
C GLY A 56 -10.37 14.13 16.63
N SER A 57 -9.09 13.79 16.80
CA SER A 57 -8.51 12.43 16.87
C SER A 57 -8.85 11.46 15.71
N SER A 58 -7.96 11.42 14.72
CA SER A 58 -7.97 10.52 13.57
C SER A 58 -8.05 9.02 13.94
N ILE A 59 -9.23 8.42 13.82
CA ILE A 59 -9.40 6.95 13.79
C ILE A 59 -8.99 6.49 12.39
N VAL A 60 -7.70 6.16 12.23
CA VAL A 60 -7.22 5.37 11.08
C VAL A 60 -7.09 3.95 11.56
N SER A 61 -7.80 3.03 10.93
CA SER A 61 -7.68 1.60 11.20
C SER A 61 -7.10 0.88 9.98
N PHE A 62 -6.31 -0.14 10.26
CA PHE A 62 -5.75 -1.03 9.27
C PHE A 62 -6.33 -2.41 9.53
N MET A 63 -6.85 -3.03 8.47
CA MET A 63 -7.36 -4.39 8.52
C MET A 63 -6.73 -5.17 7.39
N VAL A 64 -6.06 -6.26 7.70
CA VAL A 64 -5.49 -7.17 6.70
C VAL A 64 -6.37 -8.41 6.68
N ARG A 65 -6.72 -8.87 5.47
CA ARG A 65 -7.46 -10.11 5.25
C ARG A 65 -6.70 -10.97 4.24
N PRO A 66 -6.69 -12.30 4.40
CA PRO A 66 -6.16 -13.17 3.34
C PRO A 66 -7.08 -13.08 2.10
N ALA A 67 -6.49 -12.94 0.91
CA ALA A 67 -7.24 -12.90 -0.35
C ALA A 67 -7.41 -14.29 -1.00
N GLY A 68 -6.73 -15.30 -0.46
CA GLY A 68 -6.73 -16.68 -0.96
C GLY A 68 -7.24 -17.67 0.07
N GLU A 69 -6.32 -18.37 0.75
CA GLU A 69 -6.66 -19.40 1.73
C GLU A 69 -7.47 -18.84 2.91
N GLN A 70 -8.71 -19.29 3.02
CA GLN A 70 -9.64 -18.95 4.10
C GLN A 70 -9.43 -19.85 5.33
N THR A 71 -8.16 -20.10 5.71
CA THR A 71 -7.81 -20.95 6.86
C THR A 71 -7.63 -20.09 8.12
N GLN A 72 -7.93 -20.67 9.30
CA GLN A 72 -7.73 -19.96 10.57
C GLN A 72 -6.28 -19.46 10.72
N ALA A 73 -5.30 -20.25 10.29
CA ALA A 73 -3.89 -19.85 10.32
C ALA A 73 -3.58 -18.64 9.43
N ALA A 74 -4.23 -18.52 8.26
CA ALA A 74 -4.09 -17.35 7.40
C ALA A 74 -4.74 -16.10 8.02
N TYR A 75 -5.90 -16.26 8.66
CA TYR A 75 -6.55 -15.21 9.44
C TYR A 75 -5.71 -14.76 10.64
N ASP A 76 -5.13 -15.70 11.40
CA ASP A 76 -4.25 -15.39 12.53
C ASP A 76 -2.98 -14.66 12.08
N LYS A 77 -2.43 -15.04 10.92
CA LYS A 77 -1.28 -14.36 10.31
C LYS A 77 -1.65 -12.95 9.87
N ALA A 78 -2.81 -12.76 9.23
CA ALA A 78 -3.31 -11.45 8.82
C ALA A 78 -3.62 -10.55 10.03
N ALA A 79 -4.18 -11.10 11.10
CA ALA A 79 -4.45 -10.36 12.34
C ALA A 79 -3.14 -9.89 13.02
N LYS A 80 -2.08 -10.68 12.94
CA LYS A 80 -0.73 -10.33 13.44
C LYS A 80 0.09 -9.48 12.48
N ALA A 81 -0.39 -9.25 11.26
CA ALA A 81 0.30 -8.42 10.28
C ALA A 81 0.50 -6.99 10.79
N CYS A 82 -0.46 -6.47 11.55
CA CYS A 82 -0.42 -5.14 12.13
C CYS A 82 0.02 -5.17 13.60
N THR A 83 1.11 -4.46 13.91
CA THR A 83 1.61 -4.23 15.26
C THR A 83 1.35 -2.79 15.66
N GLN A 84 0.59 -2.58 16.74
CA GLN A 84 0.41 -1.28 17.35
C GLN A 84 1.49 -1.04 18.42
N SER A 85 2.11 0.14 18.38
CA SER A 85 3.14 0.58 19.32
C SER A 85 2.87 2.00 19.79
N THR A 86 3.64 2.46 20.79
CA THR A 86 3.61 3.85 21.26
C THR A 86 4.03 4.86 20.19
N LYS A 87 4.72 4.42 19.14
CA LYS A 87 5.17 5.26 18.02
C LYS A 87 4.16 5.32 16.87
N GLY A 88 3.17 4.43 16.84
CA GLY A 88 2.30 4.25 15.68
C GLY A 88 1.87 2.80 15.45
N ILE A 89 1.19 2.56 14.32
CA ILE A 89 0.84 1.23 13.84
C ILE A 89 1.77 0.87 12.67
N VAL A 90 2.28 -0.36 12.63
CA VAL A 90 3.06 -0.89 11.51
C VAL A 90 2.41 -2.18 11.04
N CYS A 91 1.95 -2.22 9.80
CA CYS A 91 1.35 -3.38 9.16
C CYS A 91 2.30 -3.94 8.10
N ARG A 92 2.74 -5.17 8.30
CA ARG A 92 3.55 -5.92 7.33
C ARG A 92 2.63 -6.79 6.49
N ILE A 93 2.39 -6.35 5.27
CA ILE A 93 1.54 -7.01 4.30
C ILE A 93 2.39 -8.06 3.58
N GLU A 94 1.92 -9.29 3.59
CA GLU A 94 2.48 -10.38 2.80
C GLU A 94 1.37 -10.94 1.93
N GLY A 95 1.55 -10.89 0.62
CA GLY A 95 0.54 -11.37 -0.32
C GLY A 95 0.52 -12.89 -0.45
N PRO A 96 -0.64 -13.50 -0.77
CA PRO A 96 -1.87 -12.84 -1.23
C PRO A 96 -2.77 -12.35 -0.07
N SER A 97 -2.94 -11.04 0.06
CA SER A 97 -3.75 -10.42 1.11
C SER A 97 -4.34 -9.09 0.67
N GLU A 98 -5.50 -8.74 1.22
CA GLU A 98 -6.14 -7.45 1.06
C GLU A 98 -5.88 -6.61 2.31
N LEU A 99 -5.33 -5.42 2.13
CA LEU A 99 -5.26 -4.39 3.16
C LEU A 99 -6.41 -3.40 2.95
N THR A 100 -7.26 -3.26 3.96
CA THR A 100 -8.20 -2.15 4.05
C THR A 100 -7.67 -1.12 5.02
N VAL A 101 -7.51 0.11 4.53
CA VAL A 101 -7.22 1.29 5.35
C VAL A 101 -8.51 2.08 5.48
N GLN A 102 -9.12 2.04 6.66
CA GLN A 102 -10.29 2.86 6.93
C GLN A 102 -9.86 4.16 7.59
N THR A 103 -10.41 5.24 7.06
CA THR A 103 -10.24 6.58 7.60
C THR A 103 -11.62 7.22 7.76
N LYS A 104 -11.68 8.34 8.48
CA LYS A 104 -12.94 9.09 8.63
C LYS A 104 -13.52 9.58 7.29
N GLY A 105 -12.68 9.76 6.26
CA GLY A 105 -13.09 10.21 4.93
C GLY A 105 -13.48 9.09 3.97
N GLY A 106 -13.37 7.82 4.38
CA GLY A 106 -13.66 6.65 3.54
C GLY A 106 -12.67 5.52 3.76
N GLU A 107 -12.89 4.42 3.05
CA GLU A 107 -11.97 3.27 3.01
C GLU A 107 -11.18 3.21 1.71
N ALA A 108 -9.93 2.80 1.80
CA ALA A 108 -9.11 2.44 0.66
C ALA A 108 -8.66 0.99 0.81
N LYS A 109 -8.80 0.20 -0.26
CA LYS A 109 -8.41 -1.19 -0.29
C LYS A 109 -7.22 -1.37 -1.21
N GLY A 110 -6.19 -2.07 -0.76
CA GLY A 110 -5.05 -2.48 -1.57
C GLY A 110 -4.96 -4.00 -1.58
N ASP A 111 -4.84 -4.58 -2.77
CA ASP A 111 -4.63 -6.00 -2.95
C ASP A 111 -3.13 -6.26 -3.14
N ALA A 112 -2.52 -7.04 -2.25
CA ALA A 112 -1.17 -7.56 -2.39
C ALA A 112 -1.23 -8.91 -3.12
N ALA A 113 -0.53 -9.00 -4.24
CA ALA A 113 -0.39 -10.21 -5.03
C ALA A 113 0.55 -11.22 -4.34
N ALA A 114 0.44 -12.50 -4.71
CA ALA A 114 1.30 -13.55 -4.15
C ALA A 114 2.78 -13.23 -4.35
N GLY A 115 3.56 -13.26 -3.25
CA GLY A 115 4.98 -12.92 -3.25
C GLY A 115 5.30 -11.43 -3.08
N GLU A 116 4.31 -10.54 -3.14
CA GLU A 116 4.51 -9.13 -2.78
C GLU A 116 4.62 -8.98 -1.26
N ARG A 117 5.51 -8.09 -0.82
CA ARG A 117 5.58 -7.63 0.57
C ARG A 117 5.61 -6.12 0.63
N ALA A 118 4.89 -5.58 1.60
CA ALA A 118 4.86 -4.14 1.84
C ALA A 118 4.74 -3.85 3.33
N GLU A 119 5.26 -2.71 3.76
CA GLU A 119 5.12 -2.20 5.11
C GLU A 119 4.32 -0.90 5.08
N VAL A 120 3.18 -0.89 5.77
CA VAL A 120 2.31 0.28 5.93
C VAL A 120 2.39 0.77 7.36
N GLU A 121 2.90 1.98 7.55
CA GLU A 121 3.14 2.57 8.87
C GLU A 121 2.27 3.81 9.07
N LEU A 122 1.57 3.90 10.19
CA LEU A 122 0.95 5.13 10.67
C LEU A 122 1.81 5.72 11.79
N ARG A 123 2.41 6.89 11.54
CA ARG A 123 3.23 7.60 12.52
C ARG A 123 2.88 9.07 12.56
N LYS A 124 2.60 9.62 13.75
CA LYS A 124 2.34 11.06 14.00
C LYS A 124 1.40 11.70 12.95
N ALA A 125 0.29 11.04 12.63
CA ALA A 125 -0.69 11.47 11.62
C ALA A 125 -0.23 11.42 10.15
N SER A 126 0.79 10.64 9.82
CA SER A 126 1.15 10.32 8.43
C SER A 126 1.09 8.82 8.22
N ILE A 127 0.49 8.39 7.11
CA ILE A 127 0.53 7.02 6.63
C ILE A 127 1.68 6.93 5.63
N PHE A 128 2.54 5.95 5.82
CA PHE A 128 3.66 5.60 4.96
C PHE A 128 3.39 4.21 4.39
N CYS A 129 3.74 3.98 3.13
CA CYS A 129 3.72 2.67 2.50
C CYS A 129 5.06 2.46 1.80
N ARG A 130 5.73 1.36 2.10
CA ARG A 130 6.99 0.95 1.47
C ARG A 130 6.87 -0.47 0.96
N ASP A 131 7.25 -0.72 -0.28
CA ASP A 131 7.43 -2.09 -0.77
C ASP A 131 8.76 -2.66 -0.24
N VAL A 132 8.80 -3.92 0.20
CA VAL A 132 9.96 -4.56 0.87
C VAL A 132 10.29 -5.95 0.35
#